data_AF-A0A502L1S6-F1
#
_entry.id   AF-A0A502L1S6-F1
#
_cell.length_a   1.000
_cell.length_b   1.000
_cell.length_c   1.000
_cell.angle_alpha   90.00
_cell.angle_beta   90.00
_cell.angle_gamma   90.00
#
_symmetry.space_group_name_H-M   'P 1'
#
loop_
_entity.id
_entity.type
_entity.pdbx_description
1 polymer ?
#
loop_
_entity_poly.entity_id
_entity_poly.type
_entity_poly.pdbx_seq_one_letter_code
_entity_poly.pdbx_strand_id
1 'polypeptide(L)'
;MALSQLEIDKTGRINQDSLVHQGNYFDFEIHDIQPFGKSAYIVFPLAQAIAEHAVYRKYTHTSGWNDFKEDSKNTIATSETINGVCPAPHNEMYQAGLNVGHLCLRLFIEDGGVNDNDGIANGVIVDPGGIAIVANSTIAKETTPEKSSSGSFAWWLMLLIIANSTLRNKRTC
;
A
#
# COMPACT_ATOMS: atom_id res chain seq x y z
N MET A 1 -0.71 22.42 -4.12
CA MET A 1 -0.43 22.52 -5.56
C MET A 1 0.12 21.18 -6.02
N ALA A 2 -0.05 20.81 -7.30
CA ALA A 2 0.52 19.57 -7.82
C ALA A 2 1.88 19.88 -8.45
N LEU A 3 2.96 19.23 -7.98
CA LEU A 3 4.32 19.41 -8.49
C LEU A 3 4.70 18.21 -9.36
N SER A 4 5.37 18.47 -10.48
CA SER A 4 5.99 17.45 -11.32
C SER A 4 7.33 17.00 -10.75
N GLN A 5 7.79 15.79 -11.11
CA GLN A 5 9.11 15.27 -10.71
C GLN A 5 10.25 16.25 -11.02
N LEU A 6 10.21 16.89 -12.19
CA LEU A 6 11.22 17.86 -12.63
C LEU A 6 11.27 19.11 -11.75
N GLU A 7 10.14 19.51 -11.16
CA GLU A 7 10.08 20.65 -10.24
C GLU A 7 10.65 20.29 -8.87
N ILE A 8 10.35 19.09 -8.37
CA ILE A 8 10.97 18.58 -7.14
C ILE A 8 12.50 18.49 -7.30
N ASP A 9 12.97 17.87 -8.37
CA ASP A 9 14.41 17.67 -8.63
C ASP A 9 15.15 19.02 -8.76
N LYS A 10 14.51 20.04 -9.34
CA LYS A 10 15.09 21.38 -9.48
C LYS A 10 15.11 22.18 -8.19
N THR A 11 14.24 21.90 -7.22
CA THR A 11 14.23 22.62 -5.93
C THR A 11 15.41 22.22 -5.04
N GLY A 12 15.95 21.00 -5.20
CA GLY A 12 17.03 20.47 -4.36
C GLY A 12 16.66 20.33 -2.87
N ARG A 13 15.36 20.42 -2.53
CA ARG A 13 14.87 20.42 -1.14
C ARG A 13 14.41 19.05 -0.64
N ILE A 14 13.98 18.17 -1.55
CA ILE A 14 13.53 16.81 -1.25
C ILE A 14 14.27 15.87 -2.19
N ASN A 15 14.90 14.83 -1.63
CA ASN A 15 15.55 13.78 -2.42
C ASN A 15 14.51 13.00 -3.23
N GLN A 16 14.90 12.47 -4.38
CA GLN A 16 14.03 11.60 -5.18
C GLN A 16 13.61 10.35 -4.38
N ASP A 17 12.33 9.96 -4.50
CA ASP A 17 11.86 8.68 -3.95
C ASP A 17 12.47 7.50 -4.74
N SER A 18 12.58 6.37 -4.07
CA SER A 18 13.04 5.11 -4.69
C SER A 18 11.98 4.45 -5.57
N LEU A 19 10.70 4.76 -5.36
CA LEU A 19 9.60 4.28 -6.19
C LEU A 19 9.27 5.25 -7.32
N VAL A 20 8.73 4.71 -8.41
CA VAL A 20 8.26 5.52 -9.54
C VAL A 20 6.88 6.08 -9.20
N HIS A 21 6.76 7.40 -9.19
CA HIS A 21 5.51 8.10 -8.92
C HIS A 21 4.57 8.05 -10.13
N GLN A 22 3.30 7.77 -9.87
CA GLN A 22 2.22 7.83 -10.84
C GLN A 22 1.56 9.21 -10.76
N GLY A 23 1.82 10.03 -11.77
CA GLY A 23 1.23 11.37 -11.85
C GLY A 23 2.06 12.40 -11.07
N ASN A 24 1.36 13.28 -10.35
CA ASN A 24 2.00 14.42 -9.68
C ASN A 24 2.18 14.15 -8.19
N TYR A 25 3.13 14.88 -7.62
CA TYR A 25 3.22 15.06 -6.17
C TYR A 25 2.17 16.05 -5.70
N PHE A 26 1.60 15.79 -4.53
CA PHE A 26 0.80 16.74 -3.78
C PHE A 26 1.70 17.43 -2.78
N ASP A 27 1.70 18.76 -2.81
CA ASP A 27 2.39 19.60 -1.81
C ASP A 27 1.40 20.63 -1.28
N PHE A 28 1.04 20.52 -0.01
CA PHE A 28 0.02 21.35 0.63
C PHE A 28 0.27 21.56 2.13
N GLU A 29 -0.33 22.62 2.65
CA GLU A 29 -0.46 22.88 4.08
C GLU A 29 -1.95 23.08 4.42
N ILE A 30 -2.39 22.53 5.55
CA ILE A 30 -3.71 22.81 6.13
C ILE A 30 -3.49 23.56 7.42
N HIS A 31 -4.04 24.75 7.57
CA HIS A 31 -3.93 25.54 8.79
C HIS A 31 -5.21 25.51 9.62
N ASP A 32 -5.12 26.09 10.81
CA ASP A 32 -6.25 26.33 11.72
C ASP A 32 -6.97 25.05 12.19
N ILE A 33 -6.25 23.93 12.24
CA ILE A 33 -6.77 22.69 12.82
C ILE A 33 -6.91 22.88 14.33
N GLN A 34 -8.13 22.78 14.84
CA GLN A 34 -8.41 22.92 16.27
C GLN A 34 -9.30 21.78 16.81
N PRO A 35 -9.00 21.26 18.01
CA PRO A 35 -7.77 21.46 18.78
C PRO A 35 -6.53 20.90 18.05
N PHE A 36 -5.34 21.37 18.40
CA PHE A 36 -4.08 20.82 17.87
C PHE A 36 -3.98 19.32 18.16
N GLY A 37 -3.37 18.57 17.25
CA GLY A 37 -3.33 17.10 17.33
C GLY A 37 -4.56 16.40 16.75
N LYS A 38 -5.45 17.14 16.06
CA LYS A 38 -6.60 16.55 15.38
C LYS A 38 -6.25 16.16 13.96
N SER A 39 -7.03 15.22 13.45
CA SER A 39 -6.92 14.81 12.06
C SER A 39 -7.88 15.59 11.16
N ALA A 40 -7.44 15.85 9.93
CA ALA A 40 -8.23 16.51 8.90
C ALA A 40 -8.40 15.59 7.68
N TYR A 41 -9.55 15.70 7.01
CA TYR A 41 -9.75 15.04 5.71
C TYR A 41 -9.31 15.95 4.57
N ILE A 42 -8.60 15.37 3.61
CA ILE A 42 -8.15 16.04 2.39
C ILE A 42 -8.57 15.20 1.20
N VAL A 43 -9.13 15.84 0.17
CA VAL A 43 -9.59 15.17 -1.05
C VAL A 43 -8.79 15.66 -2.24
N PHE A 44 -8.25 14.71 -3.02
CA PHE A 44 -7.52 14.98 -4.24
C PHE A 44 -8.24 14.34 -5.44
N PRO A 45 -8.57 15.14 -6.48
CA PRO A 45 -8.85 14.59 -7.79
C PRO A 45 -7.55 14.12 -8.43
N LEU A 46 -7.51 12.86 -8.85
CA LEU A 46 -6.35 12.25 -9.48
C LEU A 46 -6.40 12.46 -10.99
N ALA A 47 -5.25 12.80 -11.59
CA ALA A 47 -5.13 12.91 -13.04
C ALA A 47 -5.11 11.55 -13.75
N GLN A 48 -4.80 10.48 -13.01
CA GLN A 48 -4.73 9.11 -13.49
C GLN A 48 -5.43 8.21 -12.48
N ALA A 49 -6.18 7.22 -12.97
CA ALA A 49 -6.84 6.25 -12.12
C ALA A 49 -5.80 5.42 -11.36
N ILE A 50 -6.12 5.02 -10.12
CA ILE A 50 -5.22 4.21 -9.30
C ILE A 50 -4.92 2.88 -10.01
N ALA A 51 -3.64 2.59 -10.20
CA ALA A 51 -3.19 1.33 -10.81
C ALA A 51 -3.02 0.22 -9.77
N GLU A 52 -2.86 -1.01 -10.25
CA GLU A 52 -2.45 -2.14 -9.40
C GLU A 52 -1.10 -1.85 -8.72
N HIS A 53 -0.94 -2.36 -7.49
CA HIS A 53 0.28 -2.20 -6.69
C HIS A 53 0.65 -0.74 -6.37
N ALA A 54 -0.34 0.16 -6.40
CA ALA A 54 -0.18 1.52 -5.94
C ALA A 54 0.04 1.58 -4.42
N VAL A 55 0.93 2.48 -4.01
CA VAL A 55 1.17 2.87 -2.63
C VAL A 55 1.12 4.40 -2.54
N TYR A 56 0.69 4.92 -1.40
CA TYR A 56 0.82 6.35 -1.12
C TYR A 56 2.13 6.58 -0.39
N ARG A 57 2.96 7.44 -0.98
CA ARG A 57 4.28 7.79 -0.50
C ARG A 57 4.21 9.15 0.16
N LYS A 58 4.76 9.21 1.36
CA LYS A 58 4.80 10.40 2.20
C LYS A 58 6.24 10.76 2.46
N TYR A 59 6.57 12.04 2.29
CA TYR A 59 7.85 12.56 2.77
C TYR A 59 7.67 13.20 4.14
N THR A 60 8.60 12.89 5.05
CA THR A 60 8.75 13.52 6.36
C THR A 60 10.20 13.93 6.59
N HIS A 61 10.46 14.97 7.38
CA HIS A 61 11.83 15.36 7.72
C HIS A 61 12.60 14.26 8.47
N THR A 62 11.88 13.40 9.21
CA THR A 62 12.49 12.35 10.05
C THR A 62 12.79 11.07 9.28
N SER A 63 11.92 10.67 8.35
CA SER A 63 11.99 9.37 7.68
C SER A 63 12.34 9.47 6.19
N GLY A 64 12.40 10.68 5.63
CA GLY A 64 12.45 10.87 4.19
C GLY A 64 11.19 10.32 3.52
N TRP A 65 11.33 9.72 2.33
CA TRP A 65 10.22 9.03 1.66
C TRP A 65 9.92 7.68 2.31
N ASN A 66 8.69 7.51 2.76
CA ASN A 66 8.16 6.26 3.31
C ASN A 66 6.73 6.01 2.85
N ASP A 67 6.24 4.79 3.06
CA ASP A 67 4.82 4.50 2.86
C ASP A 67 4.00 5.24 3.92
N PHE A 68 2.81 5.69 3.52
CA PHE A 68 1.84 6.24 4.46
C PHE A 68 1.52 5.21 5.55
N LYS A 69 1.55 5.65 6.81
CA LYS A 69 1.28 4.77 7.94
C LYS A 69 -0.16 4.93 8.37
N GLU A 70 -0.97 3.90 8.17
CA GLU A 70 -2.37 3.91 8.56
C GLU A 70 -2.57 3.50 10.03
N ASP A 71 -3.47 4.19 10.71
CA ASP A 71 -3.94 3.90 12.07
C ASP A 71 -5.33 4.54 12.31
N SER A 72 -5.78 4.63 13.56
CA SER A 72 -7.09 5.22 13.90
C SER A 72 -7.25 6.72 13.58
N LYS A 73 -6.14 7.43 13.32
CA LYS A 73 -6.07 8.88 13.07
C LYS A 73 -5.47 9.21 11.70
N ASN A 74 -4.97 8.20 11.00
CA ASN A 74 -4.34 8.32 9.70
C ASN A 74 -4.92 7.25 8.77
N THR A 75 -5.66 7.63 7.73
CA THR A 75 -6.28 6.64 6.83
C THR A 75 -6.23 7.09 5.38
N ILE A 76 -6.16 6.10 4.49
CA ILE A 76 -6.33 6.28 3.05
C ILE A 76 -7.67 5.68 2.65
N ALA A 77 -8.42 6.43 1.85
CA ALA A 77 -9.63 5.93 1.22
C ALA A 77 -9.75 6.51 -0.20
N THR A 78 -10.46 5.81 -1.06
CA THR A 78 -10.61 6.19 -2.46
C THR A 78 -12.04 6.00 -2.94
N SER A 79 -12.43 6.74 -3.99
CA SER A 79 -13.74 6.60 -4.63
C SER A 79 -13.68 6.89 -6.14
N GLU A 80 -14.72 6.44 -6.83
CA GLU A 80 -15.06 6.96 -8.16
C GLU A 80 -15.54 8.42 -8.08
N THR A 81 -15.50 9.12 -9.21
CA THR A 81 -16.07 10.47 -9.32
C THR A 81 -17.59 10.41 -9.43
N ILE A 82 -18.28 11.41 -8.86
CA ILE A 82 -19.71 11.67 -9.11
C ILE A 82 -19.80 12.82 -10.10
N ASN A 83 -20.34 12.55 -11.30
CA ASN A 83 -20.45 13.54 -12.38
C ASN A 83 -19.12 14.25 -12.69
N GLY A 84 -18.00 13.51 -12.64
CA GLY A 84 -16.66 14.03 -12.92
C GLY A 84 -16.01 14.80 -11.76
N VAL A 85 -16.62 14.83 -10.57
CA VAL A 85 -16.09 15.52 -9.38
C VAL A 85 -15.93 14.53 -8.22
N CYS A 86 -14.93 14.75 -7.38
CA CYS A 86 -14.77 13.94 -6.18
C CYS A 86 -15.86 14.21 -5.13
N PRO A 87 -16.35 13.18 -4.43
CA PRO A 87 -17.30 13.36 -3.34
C PRO A 87 -16.74 14.30 -2.24
N ALA A 88 -17.64 14.88 -1.44
CA ALA A 88 -17.23 15.69 -0.29
C ALA A 88 -16.38 14.88 0.71
N PRO A 89 -15.49 15.52 1.50
CA PRO A 89 -14.54 14.81 2.37
C PRO A 89 -15.16 13.82 3.36
N HIS A 90 -16.39 14.04 3.82
CA HIS A 90 -17.10 13.16 4.76
C HIS A 90 -18.08 12.18 4.08
N ASN A 91 -18.05 12.06 2.76
CA ASN A 91 -18.96 11.20 2.03
C ASN A 91 -18.61 9.70 2.24
N GLU A 92 -19.64 8.86 2.36
CA GLU A 92 -19.51 7.42 2.61
C GLU A 92 -19.04 6.62 1.38
N MET A 93 -19.04 7.22 0.18
CA MET A 93 -18.53 6.60 -1.05
C MET A 93 -17.04 6.27 -0.99
N TYR A 94 -16.28 6.90 -0.09
CA TYR A 94 -14.87 6.62 0.11
C TYR A 94 -14.66 5.26 0.77
N GLN A 95 -14.17 4.31 -0.01
CA GLN A 95 -13.83 2.96 0.44
C GLN A 95 -12.36 2.95 0.91
N ALA A 96 -12.07 2.24 1.99
CA ALA A 96 -10.71 2.15 2.53
C ALA A 96 -9.72 1.63 1.47
N GLY A 97 -8.48 2.14 1.54
CA GLY A 97 -7.37 1.72 0.67
C GLY A 97 -7.33 2.39 -0.71
N LEU A 98 -6.29 2.04 -1.46
CA LEU A 98 -6.04 2.47 -2.83
C LEU A 98 -6.71 1.50 -3.82
N ASN A 99 -8.00 1.70 -4.09
CA ASN A 99 -8.77 0.79 -4.94
C ASN A 99 -8.52 1.11 -6.43
N VAL A 100 -8.21 0.09 -7.21
CA VAL A 100 -7.87 0.21 -8.63
C VAL A 100 -9.02 0.85 -9.42
N GLY A 101 -8.69 1.76 -10.33
CA GLY A 101 -9.67 2.45 -11.18
C GLY A 101 -10.29 3.70 -10.54
N HIS A 102 -10.20 3.87 -9.22
CA HIS A 102 -10.69 5.08 -8.56
C HIS A 102 -9.87 6.32 -8.95
N LEU A 103 -10.56 7.46 -8.97
CA LEU A 103 -10.01 8.76 -9.40
C LEU A 103 -10.01 9.81 -8.30
N CYS A 104 -10.52 9.47 -7.12
CA CYS A 104 -10.58 10.35 -5.98
C CYS A 104 -9.84 9.72 -4.82
N LEU A 105 -8.78 10.38 -4.38
CA LEU A 105 -8.06 10.03 -3.16
C LEU A 105 -8.61 10.88 -2.01
N ARG A 106 -8.81 10.26 -0.85
CA ARG A 106 -9.03 10.94 0.41
C ARG A 106 -8.00 10.48 1.42
N LEU A 107 -7.31 11.45 2.01
CA LEU A 107 -6.44 11.24 3.15
C LEU A 107 -7.15 11.73 4.40
N PHE A 108 -6.90 11.04 5.51
CA PHE A 108 -7.13 11.53 6.87
C PHE A 108 -5.76 11.58 7.53
N ILE A 109 -5.31 12.75 7.96
CA ILE A 109 -3.95 12.94 8.48
C ILE A 109 -4.04 13.66 9.81
N GLU A 110 -3.31 13.19 10.82
CA GLU A 110 -3.18 13.81 12.14
C GLU A 110 -2.14 14.96 12.13
N ASP A 111 -2.54 16.15 12.59
CA ASP A 111 -1.64 17.26 12.94
C ASP A 111 -0.64 16.84 14.01
N GLY A 112 0.65 16.91 13.71
CA GLY A 112 1.73 16.39 14.54
C GLY A 112 1.89 14.87 14.56
N GLY A 113 1.16 14.16 13.70
CA GLY A 113 1.22 12.71 13.58
C GLY A 113 2.41 12.21 12.75
N VAL A 114 2.49 10.90 12.56
CA VAL A 114 3.59 10.26 11.81
C VAL A 114 3.57 10.56 10.31
N ASN A 115 2.43 11.00 9.77
CA ASN A 115 2.29 11.43 8.38
C ASN A 115 2.24 12.96 8.26
N ASP A 116 2.60 13.70 9.30
CA ASP A 116 2.83 15.14 9.23
C ASP A 116 4.33 15.40 9.05
N ASN A 117 4.72 16.25 8.09
CA ASN A 117 6.13 16.35 7.67
C ASN A 117 7.06 16.82 8.80
N ASP A 118 6.60 17.75 9.65
CA ASP A 118 7.38 18.25 10.78
C ASP A 118 7.10 17.47 12.09
N GLY A 119 5.98 16.73 12.17
CA GLY A 119 5.56 15.98 13.34
C GLY A 119 5.20 16.84 14.55
N ILE A 120 4.83 18.12 14.35
CA ILE A 120 4.48 19.06 15.42
C ILE A 120 2.98 19.33 15.42
N ALA A 121 2.29 19.01 16.53
CA ALA A 121 0.89 19.37 16.71
C ALA A 121 0.74 20.88 16.98
N ASN A 122 0.63 21.68 15.93
CA ASN A 122 0.58 23.14 15.98
C ASN A 122 -0.61 23.73 15.21
N GLY A 123 -1.55 22.88 14.81
CA GLY A 123 -2.71 23.26 14.00
C GLY A 123 -2.40 23.33 12.51
N VAL A 124 -1.23 22.84 12.08
CA VAL A 124 -0.79 22.84 10.69
C VAL A 124 -0.33 21.45 10.27
N ILE A 125 -0.99 20.85 9.28
CA ILE A 125 -0.49 19.65 8.60
C ILE A 125 0.33 20.07 7.40
N VAL A 126 1.58 19.62 7.31
CA VAL A 126 2.49 19.88 6.18
C VAL A 126 2.67 18.59 5.37
N ASP A 127 2.32 18.61 4.08
CA ASP A 127 2.35 17.41 3.26
C ASP A 127 2.90 17.60 1.85
N PRO A 128 4.16 17.17 1.65
CA PRO A 128 4.61 16.60 0.38
C PRO A 128 4.40 15.08 0.35
N GLY A 129 3.70 14.61 -0.68
CA GLY A 129 3.32 13.20 -0.86
C GLY A 129 2.91 12.89 -2.30
N GLY A 130 2.60 11.63 -2.60
CA GLY A 130 2.20 11.22 -3.94
C GLY A 130 1.88 9.74 -4.06
N ILE A 131 1.26 9.34 -5.16
CA ILE A 131 1.02 7.93 -5.46
C ILE A 131 2.22 7.40 -6.22
N ALA A 132 2.73 6.23 -5.83
CA ALA A 132 3.78 5.52 -6.54
C ALA A 132 3.41 4.06 -6.77
N ILE A 133 4.13 3.40 -7.68
CA ILE A 133 3.90 1.99 -8.04
C ILE A 133 5.06 1.13 -7.57
N VAL A 134 4.73 0.04 -6.88
CA VAL A 134 5.69 -1.03 -6.57
C VAL A 134 5.82 -1.94 -7.79
N ALA A 135 7.01 -2.04 -8.36
CA ALA A 135 7.24 -2.85 -9.56
C ALA A 135 7.05 -4.35 -9.28
N ASN A 136 6.39 -5.08 -10.20
CA ASN A 136 6.10 -6.53 -10.08
C ASN A 136 7.32 -7.42 -9.79
N SER A 137 8.55 -7.01 -10.13
CA SER A 137 9.76 -7.80 -9.88
C SER A 137 10.08 -8.00 -8.39
N THR A 138 9.51 -7.19 -7.49
CA THR A 138 9.66 -7.37 -6.03
C THR A 138 8.62 -8.33 -5.44
N ILE A 139 7.44 -8.47 -6.06
CA ILE A 139 6.32 -9.30 -5.58
C ILE A 139 6.62 -10.80 -5.75
N ALA A 140 7.34 -11.17 -6.82
CA ALA A 140 7.74 -12.55 -7.09
C ALA A 140 8.77 -13.13 -6.09
N LYS A 141 9.28 -12.33 -5.14
CA LYS A 141 10.29 -12.76 -4.18
C LYS A 141 9.71 -13.31 -2.87
N GLU A 142 8.45 -12.99 -2.52
CA GLU A 142 7.81 -13.48 -1.28
C GLU A 142 7.08 -14.81 -1.40
N THR A 143 6.79 -15.29 -2.61
CA THR A 143 6.32 -16.67 -2.78
C THR A 143 7.54 -17.59 -2.79
N THR A 144 7.94 -18.11 -1.63
CA THR A 144 8.73 -19.33 -1.59
C THR A 144 8.00 -20.38 -2.43
N PRO A 145 8.62 -20.98 -3.47
CA PRO A 145 7.98 -22.05 -4.19
C PRO A 145 7.75 -23.19 -3.20
N GLU A 146 6.49 -23.53 -2.93
CA GLU A 146 6.14 -24.74 -2.20
C GLU A 146 6.77 -25.92 -2.96
N LYS A 147 7.81 -26.50 -2.36
CA LYS A 147 8.25 -27.84 -2.76
C LYS A 147 7.11 -28.80 -2.40
N SER A 148 6.25 -29.08 -3.37
CA SER A 148 5.40 -30.27 -3.34
C SER A 148 6.31 -31.50 -3.34
N SER A 149 6.57 -32.04 -2.15
CA SER A 149 7.26 -33.33 -1.96
C SER A 149 6.28 -34.46 -2.27
N SER A 150 5.98 -34.63 -3.55
CA SER A 150 5.26 -35.79 -4.07
C SER A 150 6.24 -36.95 -4.21
N GLY A 151 6.33 -37.79 -3.19
CA GLY A 151 7.12 -39.02 -3.29
C GLY A 151 7.51 -39.61 -1.96
N SER A 152 6.60 -40.35 -1.32
CA SER A 152 6.98 -41.40 -0.33
C SER A 152 5.85 -42.33 0.15
N PHE A 153 4.63 -42.27 -0.40
CA PHE A 153 3.58 -43.22 -0.01
C PHE A 153 3.43 -44.45 -0.94
N ALA A 154 3.89 -44.36 -2.20
CA ALA A 154 3.74 -45.46 -3.15
C ALA A 154 4.75 -46.61 -2.97
N TRP A 155 5.93 -46.31 -2.41
CA TRP A 155 7.02 -47.30 -2.29
C TRP A 155 6.87 -48.20 -1.07
N TRP A 156 6.15 -47.75 -0.04
CA TRP A 156 5.89 -48.55 1.17
C TRP A 156 4.73 -49.55 0.98
N LEU A 157 3.78 -49.26 0.09
CA LEU A 157 2.66 -50.15 -0.23
C LEU A 157 3.06 -51.36 -1.09
N MET A 158 4.14 -51.27 -1.88
CA MET A 158 4.60 -52.40 -2.70
C MET A 158 5.35 -53.49 -1.91
N LEU A 159 5.94 -53.17 -0.74
CA LEU A 159 6.64 -54.16 0.09
C LEU A 159 5.68 -55.06 0.90
N LEU A 160 4.51 -54.56 1.27
CA LEU A 160 3.52 -55.33 2.04
C LEU A 160 2.78 -56.40 1.20
N ILE A 161 2.69 -56.20 -0.12
CA ILE A 161 2.06 -57.16 -1.04
C ILE A 161 3.00 -58.36 -1.33
N ILE A 162 4.32 -58.13 -1.37
CA ILE A 162 5.32 -59.18 -1.60
C ILE A 162 5.51 -60.05 -0.32
N ALA A 163 5.44 -59.46 0.87
CA ALA A 163 5.54 -60.21 2.13
C ALA A 163 4.34 -61.16 2.37
N ASN A 164 3.13 -60.76 1.97
CA ASN A 164 1.93 -61.60 2.14
C ASN A 164 1.79 -62.72 1.08
N SER A 165 2.40 -62.59 -0.10
CA SER A 165 2.39 -63.65 -1.11
C SER A 165 3.40 -64.76 -0.82
N THR A 166 4.48 -64.46 -0.10
CA THR A 166 5.50 -65.45 0.31
C THR A 166 5.13 -66.22 1.58
N LEU A 167 4.28 -65.65 2.46
CA LEU A 167 3.75 -66.36 3.64
C LEU A 167 2.58 -67.30 3.31
N ARG A 168 1.86 -67.06 2.22
CA ARG A 168 0.73 -67.92 1.79
C ARG A 168 1.18 -69.21 1.10
N ASN A 169 2.42 -69.28 0.62
CA ASN A 169 2.95 -70.42 -0.13
C ASN A 169 3.79 -71.41 0.69
N LYS A 170 3.82 -71.27 2.03
CA LYS A 170 4.55 -72.16 2.95
C LYS A 170 3.66 -72.91 3.96
N ARG A 171 2.34 -72.96 3.74
CA ARG A 171 1.38 -73.64 4.63
C ARG A 171 0.56 -74.77 3.96
N THR A 172 1.11 -75.42 2.94
CA THR A 172 0.54 -76.65 2.38
C THR A 172 1.64 -77.71 2.22
N CYS A 173 1.82 -78.49 3.28
CA CYS A 173 2.20 -79.90 3.28
C CYS A 173 1.37 -80.57 4.38
#